data_AF-T0QPY4-F1
#
_entry.id   AF-T0QPY4-F1
#
_cell.length_a   1.000
_cell.length_b   1.000
_cell.length_c   1.000
_cell.angle_alpha   90.00
_cell.angle_beta   90.00
_cell.angle_gamma   90.00
#
_symmetry.space_group_name_H-M   'P 1'
#
loop_
_entity.id
_entity.type
_entity.pdbx_description
1 polymer ?
#
loop_
_entity_poly.entity_id
_entity_poly.type
_entity_poly.pdbx_seq_one_letter_code
_entity_poly.pdbx_strand_id
1 'polypeptide(L)'
;MLPRVPLDKPSREGSTKILVGGKDRASNLPRLEGQKVPVSDRAMNKLGISDEIVKMEKLMKKLGICDHDLEEFKQLQRHSGNIVETGTLAKEEILMGFSVKQMHRVKALKRLGASEQEVWDAYAHKISQLGAQLHMKPSARKASSRT
;
A
#
# COMPACT_ATOMS: atom_id res chain seq x y z
N MET A 1 -5.31 -28.52 24.34
CA MET A 1 -4.82 -27.78 25.51
C MET A 1 -3.30 -27.89 25.51
N LEU A 2 -2.58 -26.80 25.23
CA LEU A 2 -1.11 -26.80 25.16
C LEU A 2 -0.51 -26.62 26.56
N PRO A 3 0.50 -27.41 26.96
CA PRO A 3 1.13 -27.28 28.26
C PRO A 3 2.11 -26.09 28.32
N ARG A 4 2.08 -25.37 29.45
CA ARG A 4 3.01 -24.27 29.79
C ARG A 4 4.36 -24.84 30.24
N VAL A 5 5.45 -24.31 29.70
CA VAL A 5 6.83 -24.61 30.14
C VAL A 5 7.28 -23.55 31.16
N PRO A 6 7.84 -23.94 32.32
CA PRO A 6 8.35 -23.00 33.33
C PRO A 6 9.66 -22.32 32.95
N LEU A 7 9.79 -21.07 33.41
CA LEU A 7 10.94 -20.18 33.30
C LEU A 7 11.88 -20.42 34.50
N ASP A 8 13.13 -20.83 34.27
CA ASP A 8 14.17 -20.85 35.32
C ASP A 8 15.54 -20.32 34.83
N LYS A 9 15.88 -19.17 35.44
CA LYS A 9 17.18 -18.63 35.92
C LYS A 9 18.35 -18.36 34.95
N PRO A 10 18.91 -17.12 34.97
CA PRO A 10 20.13 -16.79 34.23
C PRO A 10 21.40 -17.25 34.97
N SER A 11 22.28 -17.92 34.21
CA SER A 11 23.65 -18.26 34.61
C SER A 11 24.51 -16.99 34.69
N ARG A 12 25.23 -16.85 35.80
CA ARG A 12 26.07 -15.73 36.18
C ARG A 12 27.51 -16.24 36.19
N GLU A 13 28.32 -15.88 35.20
CA GLU A 13 29.78 -15.72 35.33
C GLU A 13 30.39 -15.18 34.02
N GLY A 14 31.17 -14.10 34.15
CA GLY A 14 31.72 -13.35 33.02
C GLY A 14 32.24 -12.00 33.48
N SER A 15 33.19 -12.06 34.42
CA SER A 15 33.86 -10.94 35.08
C SER A 15 34.89 -10.29 34.15
N THR A 16 34.72 -8.99 33.87
CA THR A 16 35.84 -8.09 33.55
C THR A 16 35.64 -6.77 34.29
N LYS A 17 36.48 -6.57 35.31
CA LYS A 17 36.59 -5.31 36.04
C LYS A 17 37.29 -4.29 35.15
N ILE A 18 36.65 -3.15 34.87
CA ILE A 18 37.35 -1.92 34.48
C ILE A 18 37.03 -0.87 35.54
N LEU A 19 38.11 -0.24 36.01
CA LEU A 19 38.22 0.64 37.15
C LEU A 19 37.27 1.84 37.10
N VAL A 20 36.79 2.19 38.30
CA VAL A 20 36.06 3.41 38.64
C VAL A 20 36.96 4.63 38.38
N GLY A 21 36.57 5.44 37.41
CA GLY A 21 36.95 6.85 37.29
C GLY A 21 35.70 7.69 37.41
N GLY A 22 35.50 8.31 38.58
CA GLY A 22 34.32 9.12 38.86
C GLY A 22 34.21 10.33 37.93
N LYS A 23 33.00 10.58 37.42
CA LYS A 23 32.45 11.93 37.27
C LYS A 23 30.96 11.84 36.98
N ASP A 24 30.16 12.46 37.83
CA ASP A 24 28.77 12.77 37.60
C ASP A 24 28.55 13.32 36.19
N ARG A 25 27.97 12.51 35.30
CA ARG A 25 27.38 12.99 34.07
C ARG A 25 26.09 12.23 33.83
N ALA A 26 25.02 12.85 34.31
CA ALA A 26 23.66 12.65 33.88
C ALA A 26 23.58 12.18 32.42
N SER A 27 23.14 10.96 32.21
CA SER A 27 22.48 10.56 30.96
C SER A 27 21.04 11.08 30.99
N ASN A 28 20.89 12.40 31.14
CA ASN A 28 19.70 13.10 30.66
C ASN A 28 19.78 13.06 29.13
N LEU A 29 19.43 11.92 28.54
CA LEU A 29 18.98 11.91 27.16
C LEU A 29 17.75 12.82 27.12
N PRO A 30 17.78 13.94 26.37
CA PRO A 30 16.58 14.74 26.23
C PRO A 30 15.55 13.88 25.52
N ARG A 31 14.47 13.53 26.23
CA ARG A 31 13.22 13.09 25.62
C ARG A 31 12.83 14.19 24.65
N LEU A 32 13.01 13.93 23.34
CA LEU A 32 12.56 14.81 22.26
C LEU A 32 11.03 14.73 22.15
N GLU A 33 10.32 15.03 23.23
CA GLU A 33 8.95 15.48 23.15
C GLU A 33 8.97 16.98 22.86
N GLY A 34 8.62 17.34 21.63
CA GLY A 34 8.18 18.70 21.32
C GLY A 34 9.24 19.73 20.95
N GLN A 35 10.51 19.35 20.70
CA GLN A 35 11.47 20.32 20.17
C GLN A 35 11.10 20.67 18.72
N LYS A 36 10.37 21.78 18.54
CA LYS A 36 10.16 22.44 17.25
C LYS A 36 11.50 23.03 16.81
N VAL A 37 12.41 22.21 16.30
CA VAL A 37 13.58 22.71 15.61
C VAL A 37 13.06 23.37 14.33
N PRO A 38 13.24 24.70 14.16
CA PRO A 38 12.90 25.35 12.91
C PRO A 38 13.82 24.76 11.83
N VAL A 39 13.24 23.93 10.97
CA VAL A 39 13.96 23.37 9.82
C VAL A 39 14.21 24.55 8.87
N SER A 40 15.47 24.82 8.57
CA SER A 40 15.83 25.88 7.63
C SER A 40 15.25 25.56 6.25
N ASP A 41 14.49 26.47 5.66
CA ASP A 41 13.95 26.36 4.29
C ASP A 41 15.07 26.06 3.27
N ARG A 42 16.28 26.56 3.53
CA ARG A 42 17.46 26.31 2.70
C ARG A 42 17.94 24.86 2.77
N ALA A 43 17.77 24.19 3.91
CA ALA A 43 18.10 22.78 4.07
C ALA A 43 17.04 21.90 3.40
N MET A 44 15.75 22.24 3.54
CA MET A 44 14.66 21.52 2.88
C MET A 44 14.79 21.56 1.35
N ASN A 45 15.06 22.74 0.79
CA ASN A 45 15.27 22.93 -0.64
C ASN A 45 16.49 22.17 -1.18
N LYS A 46 17.58 22.08 -0.41
CA LYS A 46 18.78 21.31 -0.79
C LYS A 46 18.54 19.80 -0.77
N LEU A 47 17.66 19.33 0.11
CA LEU A 47 17.31 17.91 0.26
C LEU A 47 16.12 17.50 -0.63
N GLY A 48 15.52 18.44 -1.35
CA GLY A 48 14.33 18.20 -2.18
C GLY A 48 13.08 17.83 -1.37
N ILE A 49 13.05 18.20 -0.08
CA ILE A 49 11.93 17.89 0.81
C ILE A 49 10.94 19.06 0.76
N SER A 50 9.70 18.80 0.34
CA SER A 50 8.62 19.78 0.40
C SER A 50 7.96 19.80 1.78
N ASP A 51 7.30 20.91 2.12
CA ASP A 51 6.50 21.03 3.35
C ASP A 51 5.41 19.95 3.46
N GLU A 52 4.91 19.49 2.31
CA GLU A 52 3.92 18.42 2.22
C GLU A 52 4.49 17.09 2.73
N ILE A 53 5.73 16.75 2.37
CA ILE A 53 6.42 15.55 2.85
C ILE A 53 6.60 15.62 4.37
N VAL A 54 7.05 16.76 4.89
CA VAL A 54 7.23 16.95 6.35
C VAL A 54 5.89 16.83 7.09
N LYS A 55 4.80 17.34 6.50
CA LYS A 55 3.47 17.25 7.07
C LYS A 55 2.96 15.80 7.07
N MET A 56 3.16 15.05 5.98
CA MET A 56 2.81 13.64 5.92
C MET A 56 3.58 12.82 6.95
N GLU A 57 4.90 13.00 7.04
CA GLU A 57 5.76 12.32 8.02
C GLU A 57 5.27 12.54 9.47
N LYS A 58 4.93 13.78 9.82
CA LYS A 58 4.38 14.11 11.15
C LYS A 58 3.05 13.42 11.42
N LEU A 59 2.17 13.36 10.42
CA LEU A 59 0.87 12.70 10.56
C LEU A 59 1.02 11.19 10.69
N MET A 60 1.89 10.58 9.88
CA MET A 60 2.21 9.14 9.97
C MET A 60 2.72 8.78 11.37
N LYS A 61 3.70 9.55 11.86
CA LYS A 61 4.22 9.39 13.22
C LYS A 61 3.16 9.56 14.31
N LYS A 62 2.21 10.50 14.13
CA LYS A 62 1.11 10.72 15.08
C LYS A 62 0.10 9.57 15.07
N LEU A 63 -0.16 8.99 13.90
CA LEU A 63 -1.07 7.86 13.71
C LEU A 63 -0.41 6.51 14.05
N GLY A 64 0.91 6.48 14.24
CA GLY A 64 1.66 5.26 14.52
C GLY A 64 1.75 4.32 13.32
N ILE A 65 1.65 4.87 12.10
CA ILE A 65 1.74 4.13 10.84
C ILE A 65 3.10 4.39 10.18
N CYS A 66 3.57 3.43 9.39
CA CYS A 66 4.80 3.51 8.61
C CYS A 66 4.55 3.31 7.12
N ASP A 67 5.60 3.50 6.31
CA ASP A 67 5.53 3.31 4.86
C ASP A 67 5.11 1.89 4.46
N HIS A 68 5.49 0.88 5.27
CA HIS A 68 5.08 -0.49 5.02
C HIS A 68 3.56 -0.66 5.13
N ASP A 69 2.94 -0.05 6.14
CA ASP A 69 1.48 -0.06 6.32
C ASP A 69 0.76 0.63 5.15
N LEU A 70 1.34 1.70 4.62
CA LEU A 70 0.82 2.37 3.42
C LEU A 70 0.90 1.48 2.18
N GLU A 71 1.97 0.71 2.03
CA GLU A 71 2.15 -0.21 0.90
C GLU A 71 1.20 -1.40 1.01
N GLU A 72 1.05 -1.99 2.20
CA GLU A 72 0.05 -3.03 2.48
C GLU A 72 -1.37 -2.51 2.25
N PHE A 73 -1.67 -1.28 2.67
CA PHE A 73 -2.95 -0.64 2.41
C PHE A 73 -3.23 -0.52 0.91
N LYS A 74 -2.25 -0.11 0.10
CA LYS A 74 -2.40 -0.07 -1.37
C LYS A 74 -2.64 -1.46 -1.96
N GLN A 75 -1.96 -2.49 -1.46
CA GLN A 75 -2.18 -3.86 -1.91
C GLN A 75 -3.59 -4.33 -1.56
N LEU A 76 -4.03 -4.12 -0.31
CA LEU A 76 -5.39 -4.39 0.13
C LEU A 76 -6.41 -3.63 -0.72
N GLN A 77 -6.15 -2.37 -1.04
CA GLN A 77 -7.03 -1.56 -1.88
C GLN A 77 -7.19 -2.14 -3.29
N ARG A 78 -6.13 -2.71 -3.89
CA ARG A 78 -6.21 -3.37 -5.20
C ARG A 78 -7.10 -4.63 -5.19
N HIS A 79 -7.14 -5.33 -4.06
CA HIS A 79 -7.86 -6.59 -3.92
C HIS A 79 -9.22 -6.45 -3.26
N SER A 80 -9.42 -5.37 -2.49
CA SER A 80 -10.71 -5.01 -1.93
C SER A 80 -11.53 -4.31 -3.00
N GLY A 81 -12.80 -4.66 -3.12
CA GLY A 81 -13.73 -3.91 -3.98
C GLY A 81 -13.93 -2.45 -3.53
N ASN A 82 -13.32 -2.01 -2.42
CA ASN A 82 -13.45 -0.70 -1.82
C ASN A 82 -12.67 0.36 -2.60
N ILE A 83 -13.41 1.21 -3.29
CA ILE A 83 -12.89 2.41 -3.90
C ILE A 83 -12.79 3.46 -2.78
N VAL A 84 -11.58 3.70 -2.27
CA VAL A 84 -11.26 5.01 -1.66
C VAL A 84 -11.09 5.97 -2.84
N GLU A 85 -12.20 6.40 -3.42
CA GLU A 85 -12.17 7.46 -4.43
C GLU A 85 -11.74 8.72 -3.68
N THR A 86 -10.65 9.34 -4.12
CA THR A 86 -10.15 10.63 -3.62
C THR A 86 -11.07 11.81 -4.05
N GLY A 87 -12.38 11.56 -4.10
CA GLY A 87 -13.42 12.54 -4.40
C GLY A 87 -14.29 12.79 -3.17
N THR A 88 -15.13 13.81 -3.24
CA THR A 88 -16.20 14.04 -2.27
C THR A 88 -17.21 12.89 -2.35
N LEU A 89 -17.09 11.95 -1.42
CA LEU A 89 -18.10 10.93 -1.17
C LEU A 89 -19.36 11.58 -0.61
N ALA A 90 -20.53 11.18 -1.11
CA ALA A 90 -21.79 11.58 -0.51
C ALA A 90 -21.90 11.01 0.91
N LYS A 91 -22.61 11.69 1.82
CA LYS A 91 -22.73 11.28 3.23
C LYS A 91 -23.27 9.85 3.37
N GLU A 92 -24.14 9.46 2.44
CA GLU A 92 -24.74 8.14 2.33
C GLU A 92 -23.68 7.07 2.00
N GLU A 93 -22.74 7.38 1.11
CA GLU A 93 -21.65 6.47 0.72
C GLU A 93 -20.67 6.25 1.87
N ILE A 94 -20.40 7.30 2.66
CA ILE A 94 -19.59 7.22 3.88
C ILE A 94 -20.26 6.33 4.92
N LEU A 95 -21.57 6.50 5.13
CA LEU A 95 -22.31 5.73 6.13
C LEU A 95 -22.45 4.25 5.76
N MET A 96 -22.72 3.96 4.49
CA MET A 96 -22.89 2.58 4.01
C MET A 96 -21.56 1.86 3.79
N GLY A 97 -20.45 2.60 3.67
CA GLY A 97 -19.13 2.05 3.36
C GLY A 97 -18.97 1.58 1.91
N PHE A 98 -19.95 1.88 1.05
CA PHE A 98 -19.93 1.55 -0.37
C PHE A 98 -20.37 2.76 -1.21
N SER A 99 -19.71 2.98 -2.34
CA SER A 99 -20.11 3.98 -3.34
C SER A 99 -21.32 3.52 -4.15
N VAL A 100 -22.04 4.49 -4.71
CA VAL A 100 -23.18 4.24 -5.62
C VAL A 100 -22.73 3.40 -6.82
N LYS A 101 -21.53 3.63 -7.33
CA LYS A 101 -20.94 2.86 -8.44
C LYS A 101 -20.79 1.38 -8.06
N GLN A 102 -20.28 1.08 -6.86
CA GLN A 102 -20.15 -0.30 -6.37
C GLN A 102 -21.52 -0.97 -6.20
N MET A 103 -22.49 -0.25 -5.63
CA MET A 103 -23.85 -0.77 -5.48
C MET A 103 -24.48 -1.10 -6.84
N HIS A 104 -24.31 -0.23 -7.84
CA HIS A 104 -24.75 -0.51 -9.21
C HIS A 104 -24.01 -1.68 -9.84
N ARG A 105 -22.70 -1.82 -9.60
CA ARG A 105 -21.91 -2.95 -10.07
C ARG A 105 -22.44 -4.28 -9.51
N VAL A 106 -22.67 -4.37 -8.21
CA VAL A 106 -23.22 -5.57 -7.56
C VAL A 106 -24.62 -5.89 -8.10
N LYS A 107 -25.48 -4.88 -8.26
CA LYS A 107 -26.82 -5.06 -8.87
C LYS A 107 -26.73 -5.55 -10.31
N ALA A 108 -25.80 -5.03 -11.10
CA ALA A 108 -25.59 -5.45 -12.48
C ALA A 108 -25.07 -6.88 -12.58
N LEU A 109 -24.06 -7.25 -11.78
CA LEU A 109 -23.53 -8.62 -11.72
C LEU A 109 -24.61 -9.63 -11.35
N LYS A 110 -25.43 -9.31 -10.34
CA LYS A 110 -26.56 -10.16 -9.94
C LYS A 110 -27.60 -10.31 -11.04
N ARG A 111 -27.89 -9.26 -11.81
CA ARG A 111 -28.81 -9.31 -12.96
C ARG A 111 -28.23 -10.10 -14.13
N LEU A 112 -26.92 -10.00 -14.36
CA LEU A 112 -26.22 -10.75 -15.40
C LEU A 112 -26.07 -12.23 -15.04
N GLY A 113 -26.21 -12.59 -13.76
CA GLY A 113 -25.96 -13.96 -13.29
C GLY A 113 -24.49 -14.35 -13.40
N ALA A 114 -23.58 -13.36 -13.36
CA ALA A 114 -22.15 -13.55 -13.52
C ALA A 114 -21.40 -13.03 -12.29
N SER A 115 -20.31 -13.70 -11.96
CA SER A 115 -19.34 -13.26 -10.96
C SER A 115 -18.42 -12.17 -11.53
N GLU A 116 -17.80 -11.40 -10.64
CA GLU A 116 -16.84 -10.38 -11.05
C GLU A 116 -15.62 -11.00 -11.75
N GLN A 117 -15.21 -12.19 -11.32
CA GLN A 117 -14.11 -12.94 -11.92
C GLN A 117 -14.40 -13.33 -13.37
N GLU A 118 -15.59 -13.86 -13.65
CA GLU A 118 -15.98 -14.23 -15.03
C GLU A 118 -16.01 -13.02 -15.97
N VAL A 119 -16.41 -11.85 -15.46
CA VAL A 119 -16.37 -10.60 -16.25
C VAL A 119 -14.93 -10.21 -16.58
N TRP A 120 -14.01 -10.31 -15.61
CA TRP A 120 -12.59 -10.05 -15.82
C TRP A 120 -11.95 -11.05 -16.78
N ASP A 121 -12.23 -12.34 -16.62
CA ASP A 121 -11.71 -13.40 -17.47
C ASP A 121 -12.19 -13.23 -18.90
N ALA A 122 -13.48 -12.93 -19.10
CA ALA A 122 -14.05 -12.66 -20.40
C ALA A 122 -13.44 -11.41 -21.06
N TYR A 123 -13.16 -10.37 -20.26
CA TYR A 123 -12.49 -9.16 -20.74
C TYR A 123 -11.04 -9.43 -21.16
N ALA A 124 -10.26 -10.10 -20.29
CA ALA A 124 -8.88 -10.47 -20.56
C ALA A 124 -8.79 -11.36 -21.81
N HIS A 125 -9.66 -12.37 -21.92
CA HIS A 125 -9.74 -13.23 -23.09
C HIS A 125 -10.04 -12.44 -24.38
N LYS A 126 -10.98 -11.49 -24.35
CA LYS A 126 -11.26 -10.62 -25.50
C LYS A 126 -10.05 -9.77 -25.89
N ILE A 127 -9.32 -9.20 -24.92
CA ILE A 127 -8.09 -8.45 -25.18
C ILE A 127 -7.04 -9.36 -25.83
N SER A 128 -6.82 -10.56 -25.29
CA SER A 128 -5.84 -11.50 -25.84
C SER A 128 -6.13 -11.86 -27.30
N GLN A 129 -7.39 -11.88 -27.70
CA GLN A 129 -7.79 -12.15 -29.09
C GLN A 129 -7.52 -11.00 -30.06
N LEU A 130 -7.33 -9.76 -29.59
CA LEU A 130 -7.06 -8.62 -30.49
C LEU A 130 -5.77 -8.81 -31.29
N GLY A 131 -4.74 -9.41 -30.69
CA GLY A 131 -3.49 -9.73 -31.40
C GLY A 131 -3.64 -10.85 -32.43
N ALA A 132 -4.56 -11.80 -32.22
CA ALA A 132 -4.80 -12.90 -33.14
C ALA A 132 -5.54 -12.46 -34.42
N GLN A 133 -6.35 -11.40 -34.35
CA GLN A 133 -7.10 -10.86 -35.49
C GLN A 133 -6.22 -10.13 -36.52
N LEU A 134 -4.97 -9.79 -36.18
CA LEU A 134 -4.03 -9.13 -37.10
C LEU A 134 -3.36 -10.11 -38.08
N HIS A 135 -3.51 -11.43 -37.89
CA HIS A 135 -3.07 -12.42 -38.89
C HIS A 135 -4.12 -12.55 -40.00
N MET A 136 -4.28 -11.49 -40.78
CA MET A 136 -4.98 -11.55 -42.07
C MET A 136 -4.20 -12.50 -42.98
N LYS A 137 -4.75 -13.68 -43.27
CA LYS A 137 -4.21 -14.58 -44.29
C LYS A 137 -4.09 -13.79 -45.60
N PRO A 138 -2.93 -13.74 -46.26
CA PRO A 138 -2.82 -13.10 -47.56
C PRO A 138 -3.79 -13.80 -48.51
N SER A 139 -4.74 -13.03 -49.04
CA SER A 139 -5.68 -13.50 -50.06
C SER A 139 -4.87 -14.05 -51.22
N ALA A 140 -4.93 -15.37 -51.43
CA ALA A 140 -4.25 -16.04 -52.52
C ALA A 140 -4.84 -15.54 -53.84
N ARG A 141 -4.16 -14.58 -54.47
CA ARG A 141 -4.49 -14.17 -55.84
C ARG A 141 -4.23 -15.38 -56.74
N LYS A 142 -5.30 -16.04 -57.20
CA LYS A 142 -5.20 -17.06 -58.24
C LYS A 142 -4.60 -16.39 -59.48
N ALA A 143 -3.38 -16.75 -59.83
CA ALA A 143 -2.79 -16.40 -61.11
C ALA A 143 -3.57 -17.12 -62.21
N SER A 144 -4.40 -16.38 -62.93
CA SER A 144 -5.09 -16.85 -64.13
C SER A 144 -4.06 -16.90 -65.25
N SER A 145 -3.37 -18.02 -65.42
CA SER A 145 -2.59 -18.30 -66.63
C SER A 145 -3.55 -18.52 -67.80
N ARG A 146 -3.63 -17.54 -68.70
CA ARG A 146 -4.36 -17.67 -69.96
C ARG A 146 -3.35 -18.04 -71.04
N THR A 147 -3.48 -19.25 -71.56
CA THR A 147 -2.86 -19.77 -72.79
C THR A 147 -3.39 -19.03 -74.01
#